data_AF-A0A7K3B5L8-F1
#
_entry.id   AF-A0A7K3B5L8-F1
#
_cell.length_a   1.000
_cell.length_b   1.000
_cell.length_c   1.000
_cell.angle_alpha   90.00
_cell.angle_beta   90.00
_cell.angle_gamma   90.00
#
_symmetry.space_group_name_H-M   'P 1'
#
loop_
_entity.id
_entity.type
_entity.pdbx_description
1 polymer ?
#
loop_
_entity_poly.entity_id
_entity_poly.type
_entity_poly.pdbx_seq_one_letter_code
_entity_poly.pdbx_strand_id
1 'polypeptide(L)'
;GPADLAAAIRGHWGIENSSHHIRDVTFAEDASTVHTGTAPRAMATFRNLAIGVLKILGADNIAKTTRAIRNEPERALRILGITNDPDTYGT
;
A
#
# COMPACT_ATOMS: atom_id res chain seq x y z
N GLY A 1 -20.50 10.92 25.07
CA GLY A 1 -20.86 9.97 26.14
C GLY A 1 -20.40 8.56 25.81
N PRO A 2 -20.78 7.52 26.57
CA PRO A 2 -20.33 6.14 26.34
C PRO A 2 -20.65 5.61 24.92
N ALA A 3 -21.74 6.07 24.31
CA ALA A 3 -22.13 5.71 22.95
C ALA A 3 -21.17 6.28 21.87
N ASP A 4 -20.72 7.53 22.03
CA ASP A 4 -19.74 8.15 21.11
C ASP A 4 -18.39 7.47 21.17
N LEU A 5 -17.95 7.08 22.37
CA LEU A 5 -16.71 6.32 22.56
C LEU A 5 -16.80 4.95 21.88
N ALA A 6 -17.92 4.24 22.02
CA ALA A 6 -18.14 2.96 21.36
C ALA A 6 -18.17 3.10 19.82
N ALA A 7 -18.76 4.16 19.29
CA ALA A 7 -18.75 4.46 17.86
C ALA A 7 -17.33 4.77 17.35
N ALA A 8 -16.56 5.56 18.09
CA ALA A 8 -15.17 5.87 17.77
C ALA A 8 -14.29 4.61 17.76
N ILE A 9 -14.43 3.74 18.77
CA ILE A 9 -13.71 2.47 18.85
C ILE A 9 -14.05 1.57 17.64
N ARG A 10 -15.34 1.41 17.30
CA ARG A 10 -15.73 0.60 16.14
C ARG A 10 -15.23 1.19 14.81
N GLY A 11 -15.26 2.51 14.66
CA GLY A 11 -14.70 3.19 13.49
C GLY A 11 -13.19 2.96 13.37
N HIS A 12 -12.47 3.08 14.48
CA HIS A 12 -11.03 2.82 14.55
C HIS A 12 -10.69 1.37 14.15
N TRP A 13 -11.38 0.39 14.72
CA TRP A 13 -11.21 -1.03 14.35
C TRP A 13 -11.58 -1.31 12.90
N GLY A 14 -12.59 -0.63 12.35
CA GLY A 14 -12.95 -0.76 10.94
C GLY A 14 -11.82 -0.29 10.00
N ILE A 15 -11.17 0.82 10.34
CA ILE A 15 -10.03 1.35 9.58
C ILE A 15 -8.82 0.41 9.71
N GLU A 16 -8.50 -0.02 10.94
CA GLU A 16 -7.38 -0.91 11.19
C GLU A 16 -7.56 -2.26 10.51
N ASN A 17 -8.72 -2.89 10.66
CA ASN A 17 -9.02 -4.20 10.06
C ASN A 17 -8.97 -4.15 8.53
N SER A 18 -9.46 -3.06 7.92
CA SER A 18 -9.37 -2.86 6.46
C SER A 18 -7.92 -2.76 6.00
N SER A 19 -7.09 -2.00 6.71
CA SER A 19 -5.67 -1.86 6.38
C SER A 19 -4.88 -3.15 6.62
N HIS A 20 -5.20 -3.87 7.70
CA HIS A 20 -4.56 -5.14 8.09
C HIS A 20 -4.82 -6.22 7.05
N HIS A 21 -6.09 -6.39 6.64
CA HIS A 21 -6.47 -7.37 5.62
C HIS A 21 -5.72 -7.15 4.30
N ILE A 22 -5.55 -5.89 3.87
CA ILE A 22 -4.79 -5.58 2.65
C ILE A 22 -3.32 -5.98 2.82
N ARG A 23 -2.69 -5.65 3.95
CA ARG A 23 -1.29 -6.00 4.22
C ARG A 23 -1.07 -7.52 4.21
N ASP A 24 -1.93 -8.26 4.90
CA ASP A 24 -1.78 -9.71 5.03
C ASP A 24 -2.09 -10.44 3.74
N VAL A 25 -3.23 -10.13 3.11
CA VAL A 25 -3.76 -10.92 2.00
C VAL A 25 -3.27 -10.39 0.66
N THR A 26 -3.28 -9.07 0.47
CA THR A 26 -2.89 -8.48 -0.83
C THR A 26 -1.38 -8.41 -0.96
N PHE A 27 -0.66 -8.08 0.12
CA PHE A 27 0.80 -8.01 0.11
C PHE A 27 1.48 -9.25 0.69
N ALA A 28 0.73 -10.28 1.12
CA ALA A 28 1.29 -11.52 1.65
C ALA A 28 2.26 -11.27 2.82
N GLU A 29 1.87 -10.43 3.78
CA GLU A 29 2.73 -10.07 4.93
C GLU A 29 3.08 -11.28 5.78
N ASP A 30 2.05 -12.04 6.16
CA ASP A 30 2.19 -13.22 7.01
C ASP A 30 3.02 -14.33 6.33
N ALA A 31 2.95 -14.42 5.00
CA ALA A 31 3.72 -15.37 4.21
C ALA A 31 5.15 -14.89 3.86
N SER A 32 5.54 -13.67 4.27
CA SER A 32 6.85 -13.11 3.94
C SER A 32 7.95 -13.74 4.77
N THR A 33 8.94 -14.35 4.11
CA THR A 33 10.13 -14.94 4.76
C THR A 33 11.21 -13.91 5.10
N VAL A 34 10.98 -12.64 4.82
CA VAL A 34 11.91 -11.54 5.12
C VAL A 34 11.83 -11.22 6.62
N HIS A 35 12.65 -11.90 7.43
CA HIS A 35 12.61 -11.82 8.90
C HIS A 35 13.94 -11.38 9.55
N THR A 36 14.97 -11.02 8.78
CA THR A 36 16.30 -10.71 9.32
C THR A 36 16.60 -9.21 9.38
N GLY A 37 17.26 -8.78 10.47
CA GLY A 37 17.76 -7.42 10.64
C GLY A 37 16.67 -6.34 10.53
N THR A 38 16.93 -5.29 9.76
CA THR A 38 15.99 -4.17 9.55
C THR A 38 14.96 -4.42 8.45
N ALA A 39 15.03 -5.57 7.78
CA ALA A 39 14.22 -5.87 6.60
C ALA A 39 12.70 -5.95 6.89
N PRO A 40 12.21 -6.53 8.01
CA PRO A 40 10.78 -6.50 8.34
C PRO A 40 10.23 -5.09 8.45
N ARG A 41 10.98 -4.19 9.10
CA ARG A 41 10.60 -2.78 9.27
C ARG A 41 10.60 -2.03 7.95
N ALA A 42 11.60 -2.27 7.10
CA ALA A 42 11.64 -1.68 5.76
C ALA A 42 10.44 -2.14 4.90
N MET A 43 10.12 -3.44 4.94
CA MET A 43 8.97 -4.00 4.23
C MET A 43 7.63 -3.44 4.73
N ALA A 44 7.46 -3.28 6.04
CA ALA A 44 6.29 -2.63 6.61
C ALA A 44 6.13 -1.19 6.09
N THR A 45 7.22 -0.42 6.03
CA THR A 45 7.22 0.94 5.48
C THR A 45 6.81 0.94 4.00
N PHE A 46 7.38 0.07 3.17
CA PHE A 46 7.04 0.00 1.75
C PHE A 46 5.58 -0.39 1.51
N ARG A 47 5.04 -1.35 2.27
CA ARG A 47 3.62 -1.75 2.20
C ARG A 47 2.70 -0.59 2.59
N ASN A 48 3.01 0.11 3.68
CA ASN A 48 2.24 1.27 4.11
C ASN A 48 2.28 2.40 3.07
N LEU A 49 3.44 2.66 2.47
CA LEU A 49 3.59 3.62 1.38
C LEU A 49 2.72 3.25 0.18
N ALA A 50 2.80 1.99 -0.28
CA ALA A 50 2.00 1.51 -1.40
C ALA A 50 0.49 1.64 -1.13
N ILE A 51 0.03 1.26 0.06
CA ILE A 51 -1.38 1.42 0.46
C ILE A 51 -1.77 2.91 0.47
N GLY A 52 -0.93 3.77 1.02
CA GLY A 52 -1.17 5.21 1.07
C GLY A 52 -1.31 5.83 -0.32
N VAL A 53 -0.39 5.52 -1.23
CA VAL A 53 -0.42 6.01 -2.61
C VAL A 53 -1.66 5.51 -3.36
N LEU A 54 -2.01 4.23 -3.22
CA LEU A 54 -3.21 3.69 -3.86
C LEU A 54 -4.50 4.34 -3.35
N LYS A 55 -4.56 4.69 -2.05
CA LYS A 55 -5.68 5.44 -1.48
C LYS A 55 -5.75 6.88 -2.01
N ILE A 56 -4.62 7.57 -2.11
CA ILE A 56 -4.54 8.93 -2.67
C ILE A 56 -5.02 8.96 -4.13
N LEU A 57 -4.68 7.92 -4.90
CA LEU A 57 -5.13 7.76 -6.29
C LEU A 57 -6.59 7.32 -6.44
N GLY A 58 -7.32 7.14 -5.33
CA GLY A 58 -8.73 6.76 -5.35
C GLY A 58 -8.99 5.32 -5.81
N ALA A 59 -8.06 4.39 -5.54
CA ALA A 59 -8.26 2.99 -5.95
C ALA A 59 -9.44 2.35 -5.20
N ASP A 60 -10.55 2.10 -5.91
CA ASP A 60 -11.76 1.44 -5.36
C ASP A 60 -11.48 0.01 -4.90
N ASN A 61 -10.53 -0.67 -5.54
CA ASN A 61 -10.09 -2.00 -5.18
C ASN A 61 -8.55 -2.08 -5.21
N ILE A 62 -7.98 -2.03 -4.01
CA ILE A 62 -6.53 -2.06 -3.81
C ILE A 62 -5.93 -3.38 -4.34
N ALA A 63 -6.58 -4.53 -4.13
CA ALA A 63 -6.09 -5.81 -4.63
C ALA A 63 -6.03 -5.87 -6.16
N LYS A 64 -7.06 -5.36 -6.86
CA LYS A 64 -7.09 -5.26 -8.33
C LYS A 64 -5.97 -4.36 -8.85
N THR A 65 -5.79 -3.20 -8.22
CA THR A 65 -4.76 -2.24 -8.64
C THR A 65 -3.36 -2.77 -8.37
N THR A 66 -3.12 -3.41 -7.22
CA THR A 66 -1.86 -4.10 -6.92
C THR A 66 -1.57 -5.21 -7.92
N ARG A 67 -2.56 -6.00 -8.35
CA ARG A 67 -2.39 -7.03 -9.39
C ARG A 67 -2.02 -6.42 -10.75
N ALA A 68 -2.64 -5.30 -11.12
CA ALA A 68 -2.30 -4.59 -12.36
C ALA A 68 -0.84 -4.08 -12.33
N ILE A 69 -0.40 -3.50 -11.21
CA ILE A 69 0.99 -3.06 -11.03
C ILE A 69 1.95 -4.27 -11.02
N ARG A 70 1.58 -5.39 -10.39
CA ARG A 70 2.40 -6.61 -10.39
C ARG A 70 2.64 -7.14 -11.81
N ASN A 71 1.62 -7.09 -12.66
CA ASN A 71 1.72 -7.57 -14.04
C ASN A 71 2.47 -6.58 -14.94
N GLU A 72 2.41 -5.28 -14.64
CA GLU A 72 3.06 -4.20 -15.37
C GLU A 72 3.83 -3.28 -14.40
N PRO A 73 5.03 -3.69 -13.92
CA PRO A 73 5.75 -3.02 -12.84
C PRO A 73 6.13 -1.57 -13.16
N GLU A 74 6.25 -1.20 -14.44
CA GLU A 74 6.50 0.18 -14.86
C GLU A 74 5.39 1.15 -14.45
N ARG A 75 4.15 0.66 -14.25
CA ARG A 75 3.05 1.48 -13.74
C ARG A 75 3.34 2.02 -12.35
N ALA A 76 4.09 1.28 -11.53
CA ALA A 76 4.54 1.77 -10.22
C ALA A 76 5.50 2.96 -10.34
N LEU A 77 6.37 2.99 -11.36
CA LEU A 77 7.29 4.10 -11.58
C LEU A 77 6.52 5.38 -11.92
N ARG A 78 5.57 5.30 -12.84
CA ARG A 78 4.69 6.43 -13.19
C ARG A 78 3.87 6.93 -12.00
N ILE A 79 3.35 6.00 -11.19
CA ILE A 79 2.61 6.32 -9.95
C ILE A 79 3.49 7.08 -8.95
N LEU A 80 4.78 6.76 -8.89
CA LEU A 80 5.76 7.42 -8.03
C LEU A 80 6.36 8.70 -8.65
N GLY A 81 5.92 9.11 -9.83
CA GLY A 81 6.48 10.25 -10.56
C GLY A 81 7.87 10.00 -11.14
N ILE A 82 8.33 8.74 -11.15
CA ILE A 82 9.58 8.33 -11.76
C ILE A 82 9.28 8.05 -13.24
N THR A 83 9.43 9.06 -14.07
CA THR A 83 9.34 8.91 -15.53
C THR A 83 10.76 8.71 -16.07
N ASN A 84 10.93 7.72 -16.94
CA ASN A 84 12.14 7.59 -17.76
C ASN A 84 11.85 8.36 -19.04
N ASP A 85 12.07 9.68 -19.03
CA ASP A 85 11.96 10.52 -20.21
C ASP A 85 13.34 10.58 -20.88
N PRO A 86 13.59 9.80 -21.96
CA PRO A 86 14.85 9.89 -22.67
C PRO A 86 15.05 11.26 -23.34
N ASP A 87 14.01 12.10 -23.45
CA ASP A 87 14.05 13.35 -24.20
C ASP A 87 14.59 14.53 -23.36
N THR A 88 15.04 14.28 -22.13
CA THR A 88 15.66 15.33 -21.28
C THR A 88 17.12 15.65 -21.66
N TYR A 89 17.70 14.95 -22.64
CA TYR A 89 18.96 15.32 -23.27
C TYR A 89 18.67 15.84 -24.67
N GLY A 90 18.36 17.14 -24.77
CA GLY A 90 18.09 17.80 -26.03
C GLY A 90 19.22 17.59 -27.05
N THR A 91 18.82 17.22 -28.26
CA THR A 91 19.57 17.49 -29.50
C THR A 91 19.20 18.85 -30.05
#